data_AF-A0A9W6ZV53-F1
#
_entry.id   AF-A0A9W6ZV53-F1
#
_cell.length_a   1.000
_cell.length_b   1.000
_cell.length_c   1.000
_cell.angle_alpha   90.00
_cell.angle_beta   90.00
_cell.angle_gamma   90.00
#
_symmetry.space_group_name_H-M   'P 1'
#
loop_
_entity.id
_entity.type
_entity.pdbx_description
1 polymer ?
#
loop_
_entity_poly.entity_id
_entity_poly.type
_entity_poly.pdbx_seq_one_letter_code
_entity_poly.pdbx_strand_id
1 'polypeptide(L)'
;RRYLLSLAPLLLPTVLYTPSASLVYAYDASQAEKATSVKPKSEEEARRRFQDARNQINYLLSNYDEVCRGGGDNIRRYLGTVGTTSPLYGIKTVFKYLQEDAGDIVEFTENMNEFDRNLNGADSQAYSSMFVEFSAAKGTTGDYYKGALREIQMMKKAIDNMNAELLI
;
A
#
# COMPACT_ATOMS: atom_id res chain seq x y z
N ARG A 1 10.93 -40.63 64.77
CA ARG A 1 9.61 -40.49 64.10
C ARG A 1 9.87 -40.04 62.67
N ARG A 2 9.60 -40.93 61.70
CA ARG A 2 9.81 -40.72 60.26
C ARG A 2 8.62 -39.94 59.70
N TYR A 3 8.84 -38.84 59.00
CA TYR A 3 7.84 -38.22 58.14
C TYR A 3 8.40 -38.17 56.72
N LEU A 4 7.87 -39.04 55.86
CA LEU A 4 8.07 -39.06 54.42
C LEU A 4 7.05 -38.09 53.81
N LEU A 5 7.51 -36.94 53.32
CA LEU A 5 6.69 -36.03 52.54
C LEU A 5 6.79 -36.44 51.06
N SER A 6 5.67 -36.95 50.56
CA SER A 6 5.40 -37.30 49.17
C SER A 6 5.32 -36.04 48.30
N LEU A 7 6.26 -35.87 47.37
CA LEU A 7 6.22 -34.87 46.30
C LEU A 7 5.31 -35.38 45.16
N ALA A 8 4.18 -34.70 44.94
CA ALA A 8 3.37 -34.86 43.73
C ALA A 8 3.65 -33.69 42.77
N PRO A 9 3.88 -33.93 41.47
CA PRO A 9 4.14 -32.86 40.50
C PRO A 9 2.83 -32.25 39.99
N LEU A 10 2.72 -30.91 40.09
CA LEU A 10 1.70 -30.11 39.41
C LEU A 10 2.08 -29.96 37.93
N LEU A 11 1.37 -30.67 37.05
CA LEU A 11 1.43 -30.45 35.60
C LEU A 11 0.51 -29.28 35.24
N LEU A 12 1.09 -28.18 34.75
CA LEU A 12 0.35 -27.09 34.13
C LEU A 12 0.03 -27.43 32.67
N PRO A 13 -1.21 -27.17 32.18
CA PRO A 13 -1.52 -27.33 30.76
C PRO A 13 -0.89 -26.21 29.94
N THR A 14 0.03 -26.57 29.05
CA THR A 14 0.54 -25.69 27.99
C THR A 14 -0.55 -25.45 26.95
N VAL A 15 -1.07 -24.22 26.88
CA VAL A 15 -1.92 -23.77 25.78
C VAL A 15 -1.05 -23.65 24.53
N LEU A 16 -1.29 -24.52 23.55
CA LEU A 16 -0.65 -24.43 22.24
C LEU A 16 -1.25 -23.24 21.49
N TYR A 17 -0.51 -22.13 21.47
CA TYR A 17 -0.77 -21.02 20.55
C TYR A 17 -0.32 -21.44 19.16
N THR A 18 -1.26 -21.82 18.30
CA THR A 18 -1.00 -21.96 16.86
C THR A 18 -1.07 -20.56 16.25
N PRO A 19 0.01 -19.99 15.72
CA PRO A 19 -0.12 -18.80 14.89
C PRO A 19 -0.90 -19.17 13.63
N SER A 20 -2.05 -18.51 13.43
CA SER A 20 -2.77 -18.55 12.17
C SER A 20 -1.81 -18.11 11.07
N ALA A 21 -1.61 -18.96 10.07
CA ALA A 21 -0.88 -18.61 8.86
C ALA A 21 -1.65 -17.49 8.14
N SER A 22 -1.27 -16.24 8.41
CA SER A 22 -1.53 -15.16 7.48
C SER A 22 -0.76 -15.50 6.22
N LEU A 23 -1.49 -15.66 5.11
CA LEU A 23 -0.92 -15.79 3.79
C LEU A 23 -0.24 -14.45 3.45
N VAL A 24 0.99 -14.28 3.93
CA VAL A 24 1.88 -13.21 3.47
C VAL A 24 2.16 -13.54 2.02
N TYR A 25 1.53 -12.81 1.10
CA TYR A 25 2.06 -12.69 -0.25
C TYR A 25 3.44 -12.04 -0.09
N ALA A 26 4.46 -12.89 0.07
CA ALA A 26 5.84 -12.50 -0.09
C ALA A 26 5.97 -12.03 -1.53
N TYR A 27 5.98 -10.71 -1.72
CA TYR A 27 6.37 -10.11 -2.97
C TYR A 27 7.79 -10.61 -3.23
N ASP A 28 7.94 -11.55 -4.17
CA ASP A 28 9.21 -12.16 -4.51
C ASP A 28 10.12 -11.08 -5.09
N ALA A 29 11.06 -10.63 -4.27
CA ALA A 29 12.06 -9.64 -4.63
C ALA A 29 12.97 -10.12 -5.78
N SER A 30 12.91 -11.41 -6.18
CA SER A 30 13.64 -11.91 -7.34
C SER A 30 13.09 -11.44 -8.69
N GLN A 31 11.97 -10.70 -8.71
CA GLN A 31 11.45 -10.05 -9.92
C GLN A 31 11.89 -8.58 -10.06
N ALA A 32 12.67 -8.06 -9.10
CA ALA A 32 13.11 -6.67 -9.08
C ALA A 32 14.39 -6.46 -9.88
N GLU A 33 14.42 -6.75 -11.18
CA GLU A 33 15.52 -6.29 -12.05
C GLU A 33 15.12 -6.27 -13.55
N LYS A 34 14.22 -5.35 -13.89
CA LYS A 34 14.15 -4.74 -15.22
C LYS A 34 13.51 -3.38 -15.03
N ALA A 35 14.11 -2.32 -15.56
CA ALA A 35 13.44 -1.03 -15.65
C ALA A 35 12.13 -1.23 -16.42
N THR A 36 11.01 -1.31 -15.70
CA THR A 36 9.71 -1.51 -16.31
C THR A 36 9.44 -0.29 -17.16
N SER A 37 9.33 -0.49 -18.48
CA SER A 37 8.84 0.56 -19.38
C SER A 37 7.57 1.12 -18.77
N VAL A 38 7.52 2.44 -18.57
CA VAL A 38 6.37 3.08 -17.94
C VAL A 38 5.10 2.73 -18.71
N LYS A 39 5.15 2.77 -20.05
CA LYS A 39 4.07 2.34 -20.93
C LYS A 39 3.99 0.80 -21.01
N PRO A 40 2.81 0.19 -20.77
CA PRO A 40 2.57 -1.24 -21.00
C PRO A 40 2.79 -1.66 -22.45
N LYS A 41 3.20 -2.92 -22.68
CA LYS A 41 3.40 -3.48 -24.03
C LYS A 41 2.22 -4.30 -24.53
N SER A 42 1.35 -4.75 -23.63
CA SER A 42 0.14 -5.51 -23.93
C SER A 42 -0.96 -5.22 -22.91
N GLU A 43 -2.20 -5.55 -23.26
CA GLU A 43 -3.36 -5.49 -22.36
C GLU A 43 -3.15 -6.37 -21.12
N GLU A 44 -2.65 -7.58 -21.29
CA GLU A 44 -2.39 -8.50 -20.17
C GLU A 44 -1.33 -7.94 -19.20
N GLU A 45 -0.28 -7.28 -19.71
CA GLU A 45 0.69 -6.56 -18.88
C GLU A 45 0.02 -5.39 -18.15
N ALA A 46 -0.84 -4.63 -18.83
CA ALA A 46 -1.54 -3.49 -18.24
C ALA A 46 -2.48 -3.95 -17.11
N ARG A 47 -3.30 -4.99 -17.34
CA ARG A 47 -4.21 -5.56 -16.33
C ARG A 47 -3.44 -6.12 -15.13
N ARG A 48 -2.33 -6.83 -15.35
CA ARG A 48 -1.47 -7.30 -14.27
C ARG A 48 -0.92 -6.14 -13.44
N ARG A 49 -0.36 -5.11 -14.08
CA ARG A 49 0.18 -3.93 -13.39
C ARG A 49 -0.89 -3.15 -12.63
N PHE A 50 -2.11 -3.09 -13.16
CA PHE A 50 -3.26 -2.51 -12.48
C PHE A 50 -3.59 -3.27 -11.19
N GLN A 51 -3.64 -4.60 -11.23
CA GLN A 51 -3.86 -5.42 -10.03
C GLN A 51 -2.70 -5.31 -9.04
N ASP A 52 -1.45 -5.29 -9.50
CA ASP A 52 -0.28 -5.10 -8.64
C ASP A 52 -0.34 -3.75 -7.91
N ALA A 53 -0.75 -2.68 -8.59
CA ALA A 53 -0.96 -1.37 -7.99
C ALA A 53 -2.08 -1.37 -6.94
N ARG A 54 -3.20 -2.05 -7.22
CA ARG A 54 -4.30 -2.20 -6.27
C ARG A 54 -3.88 -2.99 -5.03
N ASN A 55 -3.12 -4.06 -5.20
CA ASN A 55 -2.54 -4.85 -4.11
C ASN A 55 -1.51 -4.05 -3.31
N GLN A 56 -0.70 -3.22 -3.97
CA GLN A 56 0.23 -2.32 -3.32
C GLN A 56 -0.49 -1.31 -2.40
N ILE A 57 -1.64 -0.77 -2.83
CA ILE A 57 -2.46 0.13 -1.99
C ILE A 57 -3.04 -0.63 -0.80
N ASN A 58 -3.53 -1.86 -1.00
CA ASN A 58 -4.00 -2.72 0.10
C ASN A 58 -2.89 -2.98 1.12
N TYR A 59 -1.69 -3.32 0.65
CA TYR A 59 -0.52 -3.52 1.49
C TYR A 59 -0.19 -2.25 2.28
N LEU A 60 -0.12 -1.11 1.58
CA LEU A 60 0.21 0.18 2.20
C LEU A 60 -0.79 0.56 3.29
N LEU A 61 -2.09 0.37 3.05
CA LEU A 61 -3.14 0.63 4.05
C LEU A 61 -3.06 -0.32 5.24
N SER A 62 -2.77 -1.61 5.00
CA SER A 62 -2.71 -2.63 6.05
C SER A 62 -1.47 -2.52 6.94
N ASN A 63 -0.39 -1.95 6.40
CA ASN A 63 0.91 -1.84 7.07
C ASN A 63 1.32 -0.37 7.28
N TYR A 64 0.37 0.56 7.23
CA TYR A 64 0.68 1.99 7.14
C TYR A 64 1.49 2.49 8.34
N ASP A 65 1.14 2.05 9.55
CA ASP A 65 1.86 2.42 10.77
C ASP A 65 3.33 2.00 10.74
N GLU A 66 3.62 0.82 10.17
CA GLU A 66 5.00 0.35 10.00
C GLU A 66 5.73 1.16 8.93
N VAL A 67 5.08 1.44 7.80
CA VAL A 67 5.66 2.25 6.72
C VAL A 67 6.02 3.65 7.21
N CYS A 68 5.16 4.27 8.03
CA CYS A 68 5.39 5.58 8.63
C CYS A 68 6.64 5.65 9.51
N ARG A 69 7.07 4.54 10.14
CA ARG A 69 8.31 4.51 10.94
C ARG A 69 9.56 4.77 10.11
N GLY A 70 9.51 4.47 8.80
CA GLY A 70 10.56 4.80 7.84
C GLY A 70 10.58 6.27 7.41
N GLY A 71 9.65 7.10 7.91
CA GLY A 71 9.57 8.52 7.58
C GLY A 71 8.77 8.83 6.31
N GLY A 72 8.62 10.12 6.02
CA GLY A 72 7.85 10.61 4.87
C GLY A 72 8.37 10.08 3.54
N ASP A 73 9.69 10.04 3.36
CA ASP A 73 10.31 9.53 2.14
C ASP A 73 10.04 8.04 1.90
N ASN A 74 9.86 7.25 2.97
CA ASN A 74 9.48 5.85 2.85
C ASN A 74 8.05 5.72 2.30
N ILE A 75 7.09 6.50 2.80
CA ILE A 75 5.73 6.55 2.25
C ILE A 75 5.77 6.86 0.75
N ARG A 76 6.58 7.85 0.34
CA ARG A 76 6.73 8.25 -1.08
C ARG A 76 7.31 7.14 -1.97
N ARG A 77 8.22 6.32 -1.45
CA ARG A 77 8.70 5.10 -2.15
C ARG A 77 7.56 4.12 -2.40
N TYR A 78 6.72 3.86 -1.40
CA TYR A 78 5.55 2.98 -1.56
C TYR A 78 4.53 3.55 -2.54
N LEU A 79 4.32 4.88 -2.55
CA LEU A 79 3.47 5.60 -3.51
C LEU A 79 4.03 5.59 -4.94
N GLY A 80 5.28 5.20 -5.15
CA GLY A 80 5.92 5.20 -6.46
C GLY A 80 6.26 6.59 -7.00
N THR A 81 6.29 7.61 -6.14
CA THR A 81 6.71 8.98 -6.48
C THR A 81 8.21 9.20 -6.25
N VAL A 82 8.85 8.31 -5.49
CA VAL A 82 10.30 8.23 -5.30
C VAL A 82 10.78 6.83 -5.66
N GLY A 83 11.79 6.74 -6.53
CA GLY A 83 12.29 5.47 -7.06
C GLY A 83 11.40 4.88 -8.16
N THR A 84 11.67 3.64 -8.54
CA THR A 84 11.06 2.99 -9.72
C THR A 84 10.57 1.56 -9.45
N THR A 85 10.67 1.10 -8.21
CA THR A 85 10.39 -0.29 -7.83
C THR A 85 8.95 -0.53 -7.38
N SER A 86 8.23 0.51 -6.95
CA SER A 86 6.83 0.38 -6.54
C SER A 86 5.93 0.05 -7.74
N PRO A 87 4.95 -0.85 -7.59
CA PRO A 87 3.91 -1.07 -8.60
C PRO A 87 3.13 0.18 -9.01
N LEU A 88 3.11 1.21 -8.16
CA LEU A 88 2.48 2.51 -8.46
C LEU A 88 3.33 3.40 -9.38
N TYR A 89 4.59 3.07 -9.60
CA TYR A 89 5.46 3.84 -10.49
C TYR A 89 4.90 3.88 -11.92
N GLY A 90 4.61 5.08 -12.41
CA GLY A 90 4.10 5.29 -13.76
C GLY A 90 2.67 4.78 -14.01
N ILE A 91 1.90 4.51 -12.94
CA ILE A 91 0.58 3.87 -13.02
C ILE A 91 -0.43 4.64 -13.91
N LYS A 92 -0.33 5.96 -13.99
CA LYS A 92 -1.16 6.78 -14.88
C LYS A 92 -1.16 6.31 -16.34
N THR A 93 -0.03 5.80 -16.82
CA THR A 93 0.07 5.28 -18.19
C THR A 93 -0.62 3.93 -18.36
N VAL A 94 -0.74 3.15 -17.29
CA VAL A 94 -1.53 1.91 -17.25
C VAL A 94 -3.02 2.25 -17.30
N PHE A 95 -3.46 3.21 -16.49
CA PHE A 95 -4.87 3.67 -16.52
C PHE A 95 -5.28 4.17 -17.90
N LYS A 96 -4.47 5.04 -18.50
CA LYS A 96 -4.72 5.52 -19.88
C LYS A 96 -4.75 4.41 -20.92
N TYR A 97 -3.96 3.34 -20.73
CA TYR A 97 -3.95 2.20 -21.64
C TYR A 97 -5.26 1.41 -21.53
N LEU A 98 -5.74 1.18 -20.31
CA LEU A 98 -6.95 0.40 -20.03
C LEU A 98 -8.26 1.20 -20.20
N GLN A 99 -8.18 2.52 -20.33
CA GLN A 99 -9.33 3.41 -20.41
C GLN A 99 -10.28 3.05 -21.57
N GLU A 100 -9.75 2.61 -22.72
CA GLU A 100 -10.56 2.25 -23.89
C GLU A 100 -11.33 0.92 -23.68
N ASP A 101 -10.91 0.09 -22.72
CA ASP A 101 -11.53 -1.19 -22.40
C ASP A 101 -12.59 -1.07 -21.28
N ALA A 102 -12.80 0.13 -20.73
CA ALA A 102 -13.74 0.36 -19.66
C ALA A 102 -15.20 0.32 -20.15
N GLY A 103 -16.08 -0.30 -19.35
CA GLY A 103 -17.53 -0.35 -19.60
C GLY A 103 -18.15 1.05 -19.63
N ASP A 104 -17.84 1.88 -18.64
CA ASP A 104 -18.08 3.32 -18.66
C ASP A 104 -16.76 4.12 -18.67
N ILE A 105 -16.40 4.61 -19.86
CA ILE A 105 -15.17 5.41 -20.06
C ILE A 105 -15.22 6.71 -19.24
N VAL A 106 -16.39 7.35 -19.09
CA VAL A 106 -16.50 8.62 -18.37
C VAL A 106 -16.24 8.37 -16.89
N GLU A 107 -16.92 7.40 -16.28
CA GLU A 107 -16.73 7.02 -14.89
C GLU A 107 -15.28 6.58 -14.62
N PHE A 108 -14.69 5.75 -15.50
CA PHE A 108 -13.30 5.35 -15.39
C PHE A 108 -12.34 6.55 -15.40
N THR A 109 -12.59 7.52 -16.29
CA THR A 109 -11.76 8.73 -16.43
C THR A 109 -11.86 9.64 -15.21
N GLU A 110 -13.07 9.80 -14.66
CA GLU A 110 -13.29 10.58 -13.44
C GLU A 110 -12.55 9.95 -12.25
N ASN A 111 -12.67 8.63 -12.07
CA ASN A 111 -11.94 7.91 -11.04
C ASN A 111 -10.41 7.94 -11.27
N MET A 112 -9.92 7.90 -12.51
CA MET A 112 -8.50 8.10 -12.82
C MET A 112 -8.01 9.49 -12.38
N ASN A 113 -8.79 10.55 -12.64
CA ASN A 113 -8.45 11.91 -12.22
C ASN A 113 -8.50 12.07 -10.70
N GLU A 114 -9.48 11.46 -10.05
CA GLU A 114 -9.57 11.44 -8.58
C GLU A 114 -8.38 10.70 -7.97
N PHE A 115 -8.01 9.54 -8.51
CA PHE A 115 -6.81 8.80 -8.11
C PHE A 115 -5.56 9.67 -8.19
N ASP A 116 -5.32 10.32 -9.33
CA ASP A 116 -4.15 11.19 -9.55
C ASP A 116 -4.14 12.36 -8.56
N ARG A 117 -5.29 13.00 -8.30
CA ARG A 117 -5.40 14.09 -7.32
C ARG A 117 -4.99 13.61 -5.94
N ASN A 118 -5.50 12.47 -5.51
CA ASN A 118 -5.25 11.93 -4.18
C ASN A 118 -3.80 11.41 -4.06
N LEU A 119 -3.23 10.81 -5.11
CA LEU A 119 -1.80 10.43 -5.13
C LEU A 119 -0.90 11.65 -4.91
N ASN A 120 -1.15 12.75 -5.61
CA ASN A 120 -0.40 14.00 -5.43
C ASN A 120 -0.63 14.61 -4.03
N GLY A 121 -1.84 14.50 -3.49
CA GLY A 121 -2.16 14.88 -2.12
C GLY A 121 -1.33 14.07 -1.11
N ALA A 122 -1.34 12.74 -1.24
CA ALA A 122 -0.57 11.83 -0.38
C ALA A 122 0.93 12.13 -0.45
N ASP A 123 1.49 12.32 -1.65
CA ASP A 123 2.90 12.68 -1.83
C ASP A 123 3.25 14.00 -1.16
N SER A 124 2.40 15.02 -1.33
CA SER A 124 2.62 16.36 -0.75
C SER A 124 2.61 16.33 0.78
N GLN A 125 1.70 15.55 1.37
CA GLN A 125 1.62 15.35 2.82
C GLN A 125 2.86 14.61 3.33
N ALA A 126 3.22 13.50 2.68
CA ALA A 126 4.41 12.73 3.03
C ALA A 126 5.69 13.55 2.87
N TYR A 127 5.81 14.36 1.82
CA TYR A 127 6.95 15.26 1.62
C TYR A 127 7.04 16.31 2.73
N SER A 128 5.92 16.96 3.05
CA SER A 128 5.87 18.02 4.06
C SER A 128 6.21 17.49 5.47
N SER A 129 5.85 16.24 5.76
CA SER A 129 6.18 15.59 7.04
C SER A 129 7.68 15.53 7.33
N MET A 130 8.54 15.56 6.30
CA MET A 130 10.00 15.48 6.46
C MET A 130 10.63 16.78 6.98
N PHE A 131 9.91 17.90 6.88
CA PHE A 131 10.45 19.23 7.17
C PHE A 131 9.67 19.96 8.28
N VAL A 132 8.60 19.36 8.79
CA VAL A 132 7.72 20.00 9.77
C VAL A 132 8.45 20.35 11.07
N GLU A 133 9.41 19.53 11.50
CA GLU A 133 10.21 19.79 12.72
C GLU A 133 11.09 21.05 12.63
N PHE A 134 11.38 21.49 11.40
CA PHE A 134 12.15 22.71 11.13
C PHE A 134 11.26 23.89 10.72
N SER A 135 9.94 23.71 10.73
CA SER A 135 8.97 24.71 10.32
C SER A 135 8.40 25.46 11.53
N ALA A 136 8.04 26.74 11.33
CA ALA A 136 7.25 27.50 12.30
C ALA A 136 5.74 27.14 12.27
N ALA A 137 5.32 26.24 11.36
CA ALA A 137 3.94 25.79 11.25
C ALA A 137 3.55 24.90 12.44
N LYS A 138 2.30 25.02 12.91
CA LYS A 138 1.77 24.30 14.09
C LYS A 138 1.50 22.80 13.88
N GLY A 139 1.81 22.25 12.70
CA GLY A 139 1.55 20.84 12.39
C GLY A 139 2.59 19.92 13.02
N THR A 140 2.23 18.66 13.23
CA THR A 140 3.18 17.60 13.61
C THR A 140 3.37 16.61 12.46
N THR A 141 4.46 15.85 12.47
CA THR A 141 4.70 14.76 11.51
C THR A 141 3.51 13.80 11.44
N GLY A 142 2.92 13.47 12.60
CA GLY A 142 1.73 12.62 12.69
C GLY A 142 0.49 13.19 12.00
N ASP A 143 0.32 14.52 11.99
CA ASP A 143 -0.81 15.15 11.29
C ASP A 143 -0.69 15.01 9.77
N TYR A 144 0.53 15.17 9.24
CA TYR A 144 0.83 14.93 7.84
C TYR A 144 0.65 13.44 7.46
N TYR A 145 1.06 12.51 8.33
CA TYR A 145 0.82 11.08 8.09
C TYR A 145 -0.66 10.72 8.06
N LYS A 146 -1.48 11.31 8.94
CA LYS A 146 -2.95 11.17 8.87
C LYS A 146 -3.52 11.80 7.61
N GLY A 147 -2.96 12.92 7.14
CA GLY A 147 -3.27 13.52 5.85
C GLY A 147 -3.04 12.53 4.71
N ALA A 148 -1.81 12.02 4.58
CA ALA A 148 -1.45 11.05 3.56
C ALA A 148 -2.30 9.77 3.62
N LEU A 149 -2.63 9.26 4.81
CA LEU A 149 -3.49 8.08 4.96
C LEU A 149 -4.88 8.30 4.35
N ARG A 150 -5.50 9.46 4.62
CA ARG A 150 -6.82 9.79 4.06
C ARG A 150 -6.78 9.83 2.54
N GLU A 151 -5.74 10.44 1.97
CA GLU A 151 -5.55 10.48 0.52
C GLU A 151 -5.38 9.07 -0.06
N ILE A 152 -4.60 8.19 0.59
CA ILE A 152 -4.42 6.79 0.16
C ILE A 152 -5.74 6.01 0.23
N GLN A 153 -6.58 6.26 1.24
CA GLN A 153 -7.92 5.66 1.31
C GLN A 153 -8.79 6.11 0.13
N MET A 154 -8.69 7.38 -0.29
CA MET A 154 -9.42 7.87 -1.46
C MET A 154 -8.84 7.29 -2.78
N MET A 155 -7.52 7.09 -2.87
CA MET A 155 -6.89 6.35 -3.96
C MET A 155 -7.46 4.93 -4.06
N LYS A 156 -7.62 4.23 -2.92
CA LYS A 156 -8.20 2.88 -2.89
C LYS A 156 -9.62 2.86 -3.45
N LYS A 157 -10.45 3.80 -3.02
CA LYS A 157 -11.82 3.93 -3.54
C LYS A 157 -11.82 4.13 -5.06
N ALA A 158 -11.01 5.07 -5.56
CA ALA A 158 -10.93 5.36 -6.99
C ALA A 158 -10.45 4.16 -7.82
N ILE A 159 -9.41 3.43 -7.37
CA ILE A 159 -8.92 2.26 -8.11
C ILE A 159 -9.88 1.06 -8.04
N ASP A 160 -10.67 0.93 -6.97
CA ASP A 160 -11.72 -0.08 -6.91
C ASP A 160 -12.87 0.23 -7.88
N ASN A 161 -13.27 1.50 -7.97
CA ASN A 161 -14.27 1.94 -8.93
C ASN A 161 -13.77 1.70 -10.36
N MET A 162 -12.52 2.07 -10.67
CA MET A 162 -11.90 1.74 -11.96
C MET A 162 -11.90 0.23 -12.23
N ASN A 163 -11.64 -0.60 -11.21
CA ASN A 163 -11.67 -2.06 -11.36
C ASN A 163 -13.06 -2.58 -11.73
N ALA A 164 -14.13 -1.98 -11.17
CA ALA A 164 -15.50 -2.37 -11.48
C ALA A 164 -15.84 -2.15 -12.96
N GLU A 165 -15.27 -1.11 -13.57
CA GLU A 165 -15.47 -0.80 -14.99
C GLU A 165 -14.67 -1.69 -15.96
N LEU A 166 -13.63 -2.37 -15.50
CA LEU A 166 -12.74 -3.16 -16.37
C LEU A 166 -13.20 -4.61 -16.61
N LEU A 167 -14.36 -5.02 -16.07
CA LEU A 167 -14.94 -6.36 -16.19
C LEU A 167 -13.96 -7.52 -15.88
N ILE A 168 -13.07 -7.31 -14.90
CA ILE A 168 -12.04 -8.27 -14.44
C ILE A 168 -12.44 -8.99 -13.16
#